data_AF-A0A2D5HFF9-F1
#
_entry.id   AF-A0A2D5HFF9-F1
#
_cell.length_a   1.000
_cell.length_b   1.000
_cell.length_c   1.000
_cell.angle_alpha   90.00
_cell.angle_beta   90.00
_cell.angle_gamma   90.00
#
_symmetry.space_group_name_H-M   'P 1'
#
loop_
_entity.id
_entity.type
_entity.pdbx_description
1 polymer ?
#
loop_
_entity_poly.entity_id
_entity_poly.type
_entity_poly.pdbx_seq_one_letter_code
_entity_poly.pdbx_strand_id
1 'polypeptide(L)'
;MARSEPIASREAKLFRNNKSQAVRIPADFELPGTSVMIHRDGERLILEPIRRRNILEVLASLDPLGPDDEFPDVDGTLLPAKAIDL
;
A
#
# COMPACT_ATOMS: atom_id res chain seq x y z
N MET A 1 12.13 -8.76 24.17
CA MET A 1 12.53 -7.40 23.76
C MET A 1 13.84 -7.52 22.98
N ALA A 2 13.77 -7.83 21.68
CA ALA A 2 14.98 -8.00 20.87
C ALA A 2 15.61 -6.62 20.65
N ARG A 3 16.84 -6.44 21.15
CA ARG A 3 17.66 -5.28 20.83
C ARG A 3 18.15 -5.47 19.39
N SER A 4 17.58 -4.73 18.45
CA SER A 4 18.09 -4.66 17.09
C SER A 4 19.51 -4.11 17.16
N GLU A 5 20.50 -4.90 16.71
CA GLU A 5 21.87 -4.43 16.53
C GLU A 5 21.86 -3.19 15.61
N PRO A 6 22.71 -2.18 15.87
CA PRO A 6 22.77 -1.03 15.00
C PRO A 6 23.28 -1.49 13.63
N ILE A 7 22.40 -1.47 12.64
CA ILE A 7 22.76 -1.67 11.24
C ILE A 7 23.87 -0.65 10.93
N ALA A 8 25.02 -1.12 10.46
CA ALA A 8 26.21 -0.32 10.24
C ALA A 8 25.88 0.92 9.40
N SER A 9 26.03 2.14 9.96
CA SER A 9 25.77 3.37 9.22
C SER A 9 26.70 3.48 8.02
N ARG A 10 26.15 3.82 6.85
CA ARG A 10 26.92 3.93 5.61
C ARG A 10 26.79 5.32 5.02
N GLU A 11 27.92 5.93 4.70
CA GLU A 11 27.95 7.20 3.99
C GLU A 11 27.56 6.97 2.52
N ALA A 12 26.57 7.72 2.04
CA ALA A 12 26.13 7.69 0.64
C ALA A 12 26.23 9.09 0.04
N LYS A 13 26.72 9.17 -1.20
CA LYS A 13 26.81 10.44 -1.93
C LYS A 13 25.45 10.83 -2.50
N LEU A 14 25.06 12.09 -2.27
CA LEU A 14 23.91 12.71 -2.91
C LEU A 14 24.25 13.04 -4.36
N PHE A 15 23.28 12.87 -5.24
CA PHE A 15 23.39 13.25 -6.65
C PHE A 15 22.09 13.88 -7.14
N ARG A 16 22.11 14.38 -8.39
CA ARG A 16 20.94 14.97 -9.05
C ARG A 16 20.38 13.97 -10.06
N ASN A 17 19.08 13.70 -9.98
CA ASN A 17 18.32 13.04 -11.02
C ASN A 17 17.38 14.07 -11.63
N ASN A 18 17.74 14.61 -12.80
CA ASN A 18 17.09 15.76 -13.41
C ASN A 18 17.00 16.96 -12.44
N LYS A 19 15.79 17.39 -12.09
CA LYS A 19 15.52 18.50 -11.17
C LYS A 19 15.41 18.06 -9.70
N SER A 20 15.57 16.77 -9.40
CA SER A 20 15.42 16.21 -8.06
C SER A 20 16.76 15.80 -7.45
N GLN A 21 16.85 15.86 -6.13
CA GLN A 21 17.96 15.26 -5.38
C GLN A 21 17.66 13.78 -5.17
N ALA A 22 18.68 12.93 -5.27
CA ALA A 22 18.57 11.50 -5.11
C ALA A 22 19.77 10.93 -4.34
N VAL A 23 19.56 9.78 -3.71
CA VAL A 23 20.58 8.96 -3.06
C VAL A 23 20.45 7.53 -3.60
N ARG A 24 21.58 6.86 -3.83
CA ARG A 24 21.56 5.42 -4.16
C ARG A 24 21.44 4.66 -2.86
N ILE A 25 20.41 3.83 -2.74
CA ILE A 25 20.23 2.94 -1.60
C ILE A 25 21.14 1.73 -1.82
N PRO A 26 22.13 1.48 -0.94
CA PRO A 26 22.97 0.28 -1.02
C PRO A 26 22.13 -0.99 -0.80
N ALA A 27 22.57 -2.14 -1.33
CA ALA A 27 21.82 -3.41 -1.27
C ALA A 27 21.52 -3.87 0.17
N ASP A 28 22.41 -3.56 1.11
CA ASP A 28 22.26 -3.78 2.56
C ASP A 28 21.10 -2.96 3.20
N PHE A 29 20.61 -1.94 2.51
CA PHE A 29 19.52 -1.06 2.94
C PHE A 29 18.30 -1.10 2.00
N GLU A 30 18.23 -2.07 1.10
CA GLU A 30 17.15 -2.15 0.12
C GLU A 30 15.79 -2.35 0.80
N LEU A 31 14.82 -1.51 0.44
CA LEU A 31 13.45 -1.57 0.96
C LEU A 31 12.58 -2.45 0.05
N PRO A 32 11.64 -3.23 0.60
CA PRO A 32 10.74 -4.02 -0.21
C PRO A 32 9.76 -3.14 -1.01
N GLY A 33 9.40 -3.60 -2.20
CA GLY A 33 8.42 -2.94 -3.08
C GLY A 33 9.05 -1.93 -4.04
N THR A 34 8.20 -1.08 -4.61
CA THR A 34 8.59 -0.13 -5.67
C THR A 34 8.34 1.34 -5.30
N SER A 35 7.81 1.60 -4.10
CA SER A 35 7.43 2.94 -3.67
C SER A 35 7.64 3.08 -2.17
N VAL A 36 8.03 4.27 -1.75
CA VAL A 36 8.29 4.62 -0.34
C VAL A 36 7.59 5.91 0.02
N MET A 37 7.15 6.02 1.27
CA MET A 37 6.73 7.26 1.91
C MET A 37 7.97 7.96 2.48
N ILE A 38 8.04 9.28 2.36
CA ILE A 38 9.16 10.08 2.86
C ILE A 38 8.65 11.02 3.94
N HIS A 39 9.19 10.90 5.15
CA HIS A 39 8.93 11.81 6.27
C HIS A 39 10.20 12.58 6.62
N ARG A 40 10.04 13.83 7.06
CA ARG A 40 11.14 14.66 7.56
C ARG A 40 11.00 14.84 9.05
N ASP A 41 12.06 14.50 9.78
CA ASP A 41 12.19 14.70 11.23
C ASP A 41 13.48 15.48 11.51
N GLY A 42 13.34 16.80 11.65
CA GLY A 42 14.46 17.73 11.68
C GLY A 42 15.37 17.60 10.45
N GLU A 43 16.63 17.23 10.68
CA GLU A 43 17.65 17.00 9.64
C GLU A 43 17.61 15.58 9.04
N ARG A 44 16.68 14.73 9.49
CA ARG A 44 16.59 13.33 9.05
C ARG A 44 15.47 13.17 8.03
N LEU A 45 15.71 12.31 7.03
CA LEU A 45 14.69 11.79 6.14
C LEU A 45 14.43 10.33 6.52
N ILE A 46 13.18 10.02 6.85
CA ILE A 46 12.71 8.68 7.21
C ILE A 46 11.97 8.13 5.99
N LEU A 47 12.39 6.95 5.52
CA LEU A 47 11.84 6.28 4.35
C LEU A 47 11.08 5.03 4.81
N GLU A 48 9.80 4.92 4.47
CA GLU A 48 8.97 3.76 4.82
C GLU A 48 8.39 3.10 3.56
N PRO A 49 8.47 1.77 3.40
CA PRO A 49 7.93 1.10 2.21
C PRO A 49 6.40 1.19 2.17
N ILE A 50 5.85 1.59 1.02
CA ILE A 50 4.41 1.58 0.80
C ILE A 50 4.00 0.16 0.41
N ARG A 51 3.40 -0.56 1.36
CA ARG A 51 2.79 -1.87 1.11
C ARG A 51 1.43 -1.66 0.45
N ARG A 52 1.39 -1.74 -0.88
CA ARG A 52 0.11 -1.89 -1.58
C ARG A 52 -0.36 -3.32 -1.38
N ARG A 53 -1.47 -3.50 -0.66
CA ARG A 53 -2.15 -4.80 -0.64
C ARG A 53 -2.67 -5.05 -2.06
N ASN A 54 -2.40 -6.24 -2.59
CA ASN A 54 -2.98 -6.61 -3.87
C ASN A 54 -4.49 -6.90 -3.66
N ILE A 55 -5.32 -6.80 -4.71
CA ILE A 55 -6.78 -7.01 -4.58
C ILE A 55 -7.09 -8.40 -4.02
N LEU A 56 -6.27 -9.41 -4.33
CA LEU A 56 -6.44 -10.78 -3.86
C LEU A 56 -6.18 -10.89 -2.35
N GLU A 57 -5.16 -10.22 -1.83
CA GLU A 57 -4.83 -10.13 -0.40
C GLU A 57 -5.92 -9.41 0.36
N VAL A 58 -6.51 -8.36 -0.23
CA VAL A 58 -7.64 -7.66 0.36
C VAL A 58 -8.84 -8.61 0.45
N LEU A 59 -9.24 -9.23 -0.66
CA LEU A 59 -10.37 -10.16 -0.70
C LEU A 59 -10.17 -11.37 0.22
N ALA A 60 -8.95 -11.92 0.29
CA ALA A 60 -8.62 -13.02 1.19
C ALA A 60 -8.62 -12.62 2.67
N SER A 61 -8.50 -11.31 2.97
CA SER A 61 -8.56 -10.79 4.33
C SER A 61 -9.95 -10.35 4.78
N LEU A 62 -10.98 -10.47 3.91
CA LEU A 62 -12.35 -10.12 4.26
C LEU A 62 -12.97 -11.26 5.08
N ASP A 63 -13.56 -10.90 6.21
CA ASP A 63 -14.39 -11.82 7.00
C ASP A 63 -15.75 -12.04 6.32
N PRO A 64 -16.40 -13.20 6.54
CA PRO A 64 -17.77 -13.41 6.09
C PRO A 64 -18.71 -12.35 6.64
N LEU A 65 -19.57 -11.83 5.76
CA LEU A 65 -20.62 -10.88 6.12
C LEU A 65 -21.65 -11.53 7.05
N GLY A 66 -22.17 -10.75 8.01
CA GLY A 66 -23.14 -11.22 8.99
C GLY A 66 -24.59 -11.07 8.52
N PRO A 67 -25.58 -11.48 9.34
CA PRO A 67 -26.99 -11.30 9.03
C PRO A 67 -27.40 -9.82 8.87
N ASP A 68 -26.70 -8.90 9.51
CA ASP A 68 -26.97 -7.45 9.40
C ASP A 68 -26.52 -6.86 8.05
N ASP A 69 -25.69 -7.59 7.30
CA ASP A 69 -25.22 -7.23 5.96
C ASP A 69 -26.10 -7.84 4.84
N GLU A 70 -27.19 -8.52 5.21
CA GLU A 70 -28.12 -9.10 4.25
C GLU A 70 -28.71 -7.99 3.36
N PHE A 71 -28.64 -8.19 2.04
CA PHE A 71 -29.18 -7.21 1.11
C PHE A 71 -30.70 -7.11 1.31
N PRO A 72 -31.27 -5.90 1.33
CA PRO A 72 -32.72 -5.75 1.35
C PRO A 72 -33.33 -6.37 0.08
N ASP A 73 -34.58 -6.82 0.19
CA ASP A 73 -35.36 -7.18 -0.99
C ASP A 73 -35.62 -5.90 -1.82
N VAL A 74 -34.84 -5.72 -2.88
CA VAL A 74 -34.98 -4.61 -3.82
C VAL A 74 -35.96 -4.93 -4.95
N ASP A 75 -36.31 -6.21 -5.12
CA ASP A 75 -37.15 -6.69 -6.21
C ASP A 75 -38.61 -6.26 -6.02
N GLY A 76 -39.04 -6.03 -4.78
CA GLY A 76 -40.40 -5.59 -4.44
C GLY A 76 -40.85 -4.27 -5.07
N THR A 77 -39.93 -3.47 -5.63
CA THR A 77 -40.25 -2.21 -6.33
C THR A 77 -39.88 -2.22 -7.81
N LEU A 78 -39.29 -3.31 -8.30
CA LEU A 78 -38.86 -3.39 -9.69
C LEU A 78 -40.06 -3.49 -10.62
N LEU A 79 -39.98 -2.73 -11.70
CA LEU A 79 -40.88 -2.94 -12.83
C LEU A 79 -40.58 -4.31 -13.45
N PRO A 80 -41.58 -4.96 -14.08
CA PRO A 80 -41.37 -6.20 -14.79
C PRO A 80 -40.23 -6.07 -15.81
N ALA A 81 -39.40 -7.10 -15.91
CA ALA A 81 -38.32 -7.14 -16.89
C ALA A 81 -38.89 -6.92 -18.30
N LYS A 82 -38.32 -5.96 -19.03
CA LYS A 82 -38.72 -5.69 -20.40
C LYS A 82 -38.23 -6.82 -21.29
N ALA A 83 -39.12 -7.42 -22.07
CA ALA A 83 -38.72 -8.31 -23.15
C ALA A 83 -37.83 -7.52 -24.14
N ILE A 84 -36.62 -8.02 -24.36
CA ILE A 84 -35.71 -7.51 -25.39
C ILE A 84 -35.73 -8.52 -26.53
N ASP A 85 -36.01 -8.03 -27.74
CA ASP A 85 -35.90 -8.81 -28.97
C ASP A 85 -34.41 -8.88 -29.34
N LEU A 86 -33.86 -10.09 -29.40
CA LEU A 86 -32.43 -10.41 -29.61
C LEU A 86 -32.12 -10.71 -31.07
#